data_AF-A0A939X2L3-F1
#
_entry.id   AF-A0A939X2L3-F1
#
_cell.length_a   1.000
_cell.length_b   1.000
_cell.length_c   1.000
_cell.angle_alpha   90.00
_cell.angle_beta   90.00
_cell.angle_gamma   90.00
#
_symmetry.space_group_name_H-M   'P 1'
#
loop_
_entity.id
_entity.type
_entity.pdbx_description
1 polymer ?
#
loop_
_entity_poly.entity_id
_entity_poly.type
_entity_poly.pdbx_seq_one_letter_code
_entity_poly.pdbx_strand_id
1 'polypeptide(L)'
;MSRFEEIKKVYNSIINNGIVNTSRKISSNTRINARAGQITVILHETPVFRLDLTARRVSLNSGGWHTVTTRKVINECLQACGLDSKFNISCRGGYFLINGVKSPAYNDFNI
;
A
#
# COMPACT_ATOMS: atom_id res chain seq x y z
N MET A 1 -7.18 -3.16 -17.38
CA MET A 1 -7.02 -3.82 -16.06
C MET A 1 -6.94 -2.75 -14.99
N SER A 2 -7.59 -2.90 -13.84
CA SER A 2 -7.60 -1.87 -12.79
C SER A 2 -6.33 -1.94 -11.93
N ARG A 3 -5.99 -0.84 -11.25
CA ARG A 3 -4.85 -0.80 -10.31
C ARG A 3 -5.00 -1.82 -9.17
N PHE A 4 -6.21 -2.00 -8.65
CA PHE A 4 -6.50 -3.01 -7.63
C PHE A 4 -6.12 -4.42 -8.11
N GLU A 5 -6.56 -4.80 -9.31
CA GLU A 5 -6.28 -6.13 -9.89
C GLU A 5 -4.78 -6.35 -10.13
N GLU A 6 -4.07 -5.30 -10.56
CA GLU A 6 -2.61 -5.32 -10.71
C GLU A 6 -1.90 -5.63 -9.38
N ILE A 7 -2.26 -4.93 -8.31
CA ILE A 7 -1.66 -5.10 -6.99
C ILE A 7 -1.99 -6.49 -6.44
N LYS A 8 -3.25 -6.92 -6.56
CA LYS A 8 -3.71 -8.23 -6.10
C LYS A 8 -2.99 -9.37 -6.83
N LYS A 9 -2.76 -9.23 -8.14
CA LYS A 9 -1.98 -10.18 -8.92
C LYS A 9 -0.53 -10.29 -8.42
N VAL A 10 0.12 -9.18 -8.13
CA VAL A 10 1.50 -9.18 -7.61
C VAL A 10 1.55 -9.78 -6.21
N TYR A 11 0.61 -9.42 -5.34
CA TYR A 11 0.48 -10.00 -4.00
C TYR A 11 0.33 -11.53 -4.06
N ASN A 12 -0.63 -12.03 -4.83
CA ASN A 12 -0.85 -13.47 -4.99
C ASN A 12 0.36 -14.17 -5.60
N SER A 13 1.06 -13.53 -6.54
CA SER A 13 2.28 -14.09 -7.10
C SER A 13 3.38 -14.22 -6.05
N ILE A 14 3.48 -13.30 -5.09
CA ILE A 14 4.48 -13.41 -4.02
C ILE A 14 4.09 -14.50 -3.03
N ILE A 15 2.82 -14.56 -2.64
CA ILE A 15 2.31 -15.59 -1.72
C ILE A 15 2.46 -16.99 -2.32
N ASN A 16 2.13 -17.18 -3.60
CA ASN A 16 2.11 -18.50 -4.22
C ASN A 16 3.48 -18.95 -4.78
N ASN A 17 4.27 -18.02 -5.33
CA ASN A 17 5.51 -18.34 -6.03
C ASN A 17 6.77 -17.87 -5.29
N GLY A 18 6.64 -17.21 -4.13
CA GLY A 18 7.76 -16.66 -3.38
C GLY A 18 8.26 -15.32 -3.93
N ILE A 19 9.57 -15.14 -4.08
CA ILE A 19 10.12 -13.83 -4.43
C ILE A 19 9.80 -13.46 -5.88
N VAL A 20 9.00 -12.40 -6.06
CA VAL A 20 8.76 -11.77 -7.35
C VAL A 20 9.60 -10.50 -7.46
N ASN A 21 10.40 -10.41 -8.51
CA ASN A 21 11.11 -9.18 -8.87
C ASN A 21 10.38 -8.51 -10.04
N THR A 22 9.58 -7.49 -9.76
CA THR A 22 8.92 -6.69 -10.79
C THR A 22 8.95 -5.21 -10.47
N SER A 23 9.07 -4.38 -11.49
CA SER A 23 8.93 -2.93 -11.39
C SER A 23 8.18 -2.48 -12.63
N ARG A 24 6.95 -2.01 -12.47
CA ARG A 24 6.14 -1.57 -13.61
C ARG A 24 5.18 -0.44 -13.28
N LYS A 25 4.87 0.34 -14.31
CA LYS A 25 3.85 1.38 -14.27
C LYS A 25 2.47 0.73 -14.43
N ILE A 26 1.56 1.01 -13.50
CA ILE A 26 0.21 0.43 -13.45
C ILE A 26 -0.89 1.47 -13.73
N SER A 27 -0.55 2.76 -13.66
CA SER A 27 -1.37 3.88 -14.14
C SER A 27 -0.49 5.06 -14.49
N SER A 28 -1.06 6.15 -15.03
CA SER A 28 -0.34 7.39 -15.38
C SER A 28 0.63 7.86 -14.29
N ASN A 29 0.20 7.76 -13.03
CA ASN A 29 0.92 8.26 -11.86
C ASN A 29 1.22 7.16 -10.83
N THR A 30 0.99 5.88 -11.12
CA THR A 30 1.22 4.81 -10.14
C THR A 30 2.17 3.75 -10.68
N ARG A 31 3.13 3.35 -9.85
CA ARG A 31 4.07 2.25 -10.11
C ARG A 31 4.00 1.23 -8.99
N ILE A 32 4.21 -0.03 -9.32
CA ILE A 32 4.40 -1.11 -8.36
C ILE A 32 5.80 -1.67 -8.50
N ASN A 33 6.48 -1.80 -7.37
CA ASN A 33 7.75 -2.47 -7.25
C ASN A 33 7.57 -3.65 -6.30
N ALA A 34 7.89 -4.85 -6.73
CA ALA A 34 8.01 -6.01 -5.87
C ALA A 34 9.44 -6.54 -5.93
N ARG A 35 10.04 -6.78 -4.78
CA ARG A 35 11.38 -7.35 -4.66
C ARG A 35 11.51 -8.01 -3.30
N ALA A 36 12.13 -9.19 -3.26
CA ALA A 36 12.51 -9.86 -2.00
C ALA A 36 11.37 -9.95 -0.95
N GLY A 37 10.16 -10.32 -1.37
CA GLY A 37 9.01 -10.44 -0.45
C GLY A 37 8.39 -9.09 -0.04
N GLN A 38 8.87 -7.98 -0.58
CA GLN A 38 8.32 -6.65 -0.35
C GLN A 38 7.51 -6.18 -1.56
N ILE A 39 6.39 -5.51 -1.29
CA ILE A 39 5.57 -4.80 -2.29
C ILE A 39 5.62 -3.31 -1.93
N THR A 40 6.00 -2.47 -2.88
CA THR A 40 5.97 -1.01 -2.74
C THR A 40 5.11 -0.43 -3.86
N VAL A 41 4.10 0.35 -3.49
CA VAL A 41 3.30 1.13 -4.44
C VAL A 41 3.70 2.59 -4.33
N ILE A 42 4.07 3.16 -5.47
CA ILE A 42 4.57 4.52 -5.61
C ILE A 42 3.52 5.32 -6.37
N LEU A 43 3.06 6.42 -5.78
CA LEU A 43 2.16 7.39 -6.40
C LEU A 43 2.94 8.67 -6.68
N HIS A 44 2.96 9.10 -7.94
CA HIS A 44 3.86 10.11 -8.51
C HIS A 44 5.32 9.70 -8.28
N GLU A 45 5.89 10.13 -7.16
CA GLU A 45 7.26 9.82 -6.73
C GLU A 45 7.32 9.43 -5.25
N THR A 46 6.18 9.35 -4.59
CA THR A 46 6.08 9.01 -3.16
C THR A 46 5.71 7.53 -2.99
N PRO A 47 6.47 6.75 -2.21
CA PRO A 47 6.08 5.39 -1.83
C PRO A 47 4.95 5.47 -0.81
N VAL A 48 3.70 5.36 -1.27
CA VAL A 48 2.50 5.55 -0.44
C VAL A 48 2.08 4.31 0.34
N PHE A 49 2.52 3.14 -0.11
CA PHE A 49 2.27 1.86 0.52
C PHE A 49 3.51 0.97 0.39
N ARG A 50 3.91 0.34 1.48
CA ARG A 50 4.89 -0.74 1.51
C ARG A 50 4.34 -1.90 2.33
N LEU A 51 4.50 -3.12 1.84
CA LEU A 51 4.19 -4.33 2.56
C LEU A 51 5.44 -5.22 2.54
N ASP A 52 5.97 -5.52 3.71
CA ASP A 52 7.00 -6.52 3.93
C ASP A 52 6.33 -7.79 4.45
N LEU A 53 6.30 -8.83 3.62
CA LEU A 53 5.67 -10.09 3.98
C LEU A 53 6.52 -10.93 4.93
N THR A 54 7.85 -10.74 4.92
CA THR A 54 8.77 -11.45 5.81
C THR A 54 8.71 -10.89 7.22
N ALA A 55 8.76 -9.57 7.35
CA ALA A 55 8.64 -8.87 8.62
C ALA A 55 7.18 -8.71 9.09
N ARG A 56 6.21 -9.09 8.25
CA ARG A 56 4.77 -8.85 8.47
C ARG A 56 4.49 -7.41 8.85
N ARG A 57 5.02 -6.48 8.05
CA ARG A 57 4.99 -5.05 8.33
C ARG A 57 4.37 -4.32 7.15
N VAL A 58 3.46 -3.40 7.44
CA VAL A 58 2.90 -2.47 6.45
C VAL A 58 3.29 -1.04 6.81
N SER A 59 3.83 -0.30 5.83
CA SER A 59 4.15 1.12 5.95
C SER A 59 3.24 1.92 5.05
N LEU A 60 2.61 2.95 5.60
CA LEU A 60 1.75 3.86 4.83
C LEU A 60 2.33 5.27 4.87
N ASN A 61 2.32 5.93 3.73
CA ASN A 61 2.79 7.30 3.61
C ASN A 61 1.82 8.11 2.76
N SER A 62 1.29 9.20 3.30
CA SER A 62 0.46 10.10 2.50
C SER A 62 1.28 11.05 1.63
N GLY A 63 2.59 11.14 1.84
CA GLY A 63 3.48 12.10 1.20
C GLY A 63 3.19 13.55 1.57
N GLY A 64 2.49 13.80 2.68
CA GLY A 64 1.92 15.11 3.00
C GLY A 64 0.68 15.47 2.14
N TRP A 65 0.31 14.61 1.18
CA TRP A 65 -0.84 14.82 0.30
C TRP A 65 -2.11 14.28 0.95
N HIS A 66 -2.97 15.19 1.41
CA HIS A 66 -4.30 14.87 1.93
C HIS A 66 -5.34 14.68 0.82
N THR A 67 -4.92 14.23 -0.36
CA THR A 67 -5.80 14.16 -1.52
C THR A 67 -6.66 12.90 -1.52
N VAL A 68 -7.84 12.99 -2.14
CA VAL A 68 -8.74 11.85 -2.39
C VAL A 68 -8.00 10.74 -3.15
N THR A 69 -7.10 11.10 -4.06
CA THR A 69 -6.31 10.16 -4.85
C THR A 69 -5.41 9.31 -3.99
N THR A 70 -4.60 9.90 -3.09
CA THR A 70 -3.70 9.15 -2.21
C THR A 70 -4.47 8.17 -1.33
N ARG A 71 -5.59 8.62 -0.74
CA ARG A 71 -6.49 7.76 0.06
C ARG A 71 -7.00 6.58 -0.75
N LYS A 72 -7.49 6.85 -1.96
CA LYS A 72 -8.01 5.82 -2.86
C LYS A 72 -6.93 4.78 -3.19
N VAL A 73 -5.70 5.21 -3.48
CA VAL A 73 -4.58 4.29 -3.76
C VAL A 73 -4.28 3.39 -2.57
N ILE A 74 -4.15 3.98 -1.37
CA ILE A 74 -3.85 3.23 -0.15
C ILE A 74 -4.94 2.20 0.14
N ASN A 75 -6.22 2.60 0.05
CA ASN A 75 -7.33 1.68 0.28
C ASN A 75 -7.34 0.52 -0.73
N GLU A 76 -7.09 0.81 -2.01
CA GLU A 76 -6.96 -0.23 -3.02
C GLU A 76 -5.79 -1.19 -2.71
N CYS A 77 -4.66 -0.68 -2.19
CA CYS A 77 -3.53 -1.53 -1.80
C CYS A 77 -3.88 -2.44 -0.62
N LEU A 78 -4.51 -1.89 0.42
CA LEU A 78 -4.90 -2.64 1.61
C LEU A 78 -5.91 -3.75 1.26
N GLN A 79 -6.93 -3.42 0.47
CA GLN A 79 -7.91 -4.40 0.02
C GLN A 79 -7.28 -5.46 -0.88
N ALA A 80 -6.38 -5.07 -1.79
CA ALA A 80 -5.72 -6.01 -2.71
C ALA A 80 -4.83 -7.02 -1.97
N CYS A 81 -4.26 -6.62 -0.83
CA CYS A 81 -3.44 -7.48 0.03
C CYS A 81 -4.23 -8.20 1.13
N GLY A 82 -5.56 -8.10 1.15
CA GLY A 82 -6.38 -8.74 2.19
C GLY A 82 -6.18 -8.16 3.60
N LEU A 83 -5.71 -6.92 3.69
CA LEU A 83 -5.46 -6.19 4.93
C LEU A 83 -6.70 -5.36 5.34
N ASP A 84 -7.91 -5.71 4.88
CA ASP A 84 -9.09 -4.85 4.99
C ASP A 84 -9.86 -5.01 6.32
N SER A 85 -9.71 -6.15 7.01
CA SER A 85 -10.60 -6.52 8.11
C SER A 85 -10.50 -5.65 9.39
N LYS A 86 -9.59 -4.68 9.46
CA LYS A 86 -9.45 -3.76 10.63
C LYS A 86 -9.08 -2.30 10.31
N PHE A 87 -8.81 -1.93 9.05
CA PHE A 87 -8.22 -0.62 8.73
C PHE A 87 -9.23 0.38 8.14
N ASN A 88 -9.95 1.10 9.00
CA ASN A 88 -10.74 2.27 8.59
C ASN A 88 -9.85 3.53 8.47
N ILE A 89 -9.15 3.68 7.34
CA ILE A 89 -8.31 4.85 7.09
C ILE A 89 -9.15 6.05 6.68
N SER A 90 -9.53 6.86 7.67
CA SER A 90 -9.99 8.23 7.43
C SER A 90 -8.81 9.19 7.55
N CYS A 91 -8.67 10.10 6.58
CA CYS A 91 -7.73 11.22 6.67
C CYS A 91 -8.51 12.54 6.80
N ARG A 92 -8.29 13.23 7.93
CA ARG A 92 -8.59 14.64 8.15
C ARG A 92 -7.38 15.21 8.89
N GLY A 93 -6.52 15.95 8.18
CA GLY A 93 -5.39 16.71 8.72
C GLY A 93 -4.31 15.86 9.40
N GLY A 94 -3.16 15.67 8.76
CA GLY A 94 -1.92 15.20 9.40
C GLY A 94 -1.86 13.77 9.98
N TYR A 95 -3.00 13.08 10.14
CA TYR A 95 -3.06 11.74 10.71
C TYR A 95 -3.99 10.80 9.93
N PHE A 96 -3.68 9.50 9.99
CA PHE A 96 -4.52 8.38 9.59
C PHE A 96 -5.24 7.82 10.82
N LEU A 97 -6.47 7.32 10.68
CA LEU A 97 -7.05 6.43 11.68
C LEU A 97 -6.69 4.98 11.32
N ILE A 98 -6.06 4.26 12.25
CA ILE A 98 -5.73 2.84 12.11
C ILE A 98 -6.28 2.13 13.33
N ASN A 99 -7.20 1.19 13.14
CA ASN A 99 -7.97 0.57 14.23
C ASN A 99 -8.66 1.62 15.14
N GLY A 100 -9.08 2.77 14.59
CA GLY A 100 -9.65 3.88 15.35
C GLY A 100 -8.63 4.80 16.05
N VAL A 101 -7.33 4.52 15.95
CA VAL A 101 -6.25 5.30 16.57
C VAL A 101 -5.68 6.31 15.58
N LYS A 102 -5.55 7.58 15.98
CA LYS A 102 -4.86 8.61 15.19
C LYS A 102 -3.37 8.29 15.12
N SER A 103 -2.85 8.21 13.90
CA SER A 103 -1.48 7.84 13.58
C SER A 103 -0.87 8.87 12.63
N PRO A 104 0.33 9.43 12.91
CA PRO A 104 0.98 10.41 12.04
C PRO A 104 1.21 9.88 10.61
N ALA A 105 1.42 10.81 9.68
CA ALA A 105 1.50 10.59 8.23
C ALA A 105 2.54 9.57 7.72
N TYR A 106 3.43 9.08 8.59
CA TYR A 106 4.38 8.00 8.33
C TYR A 106 4.41 7.09 9.55
N ASN A 107 3.93 5.87 9.42
CA ASN A 107 4.07 4.87 10.46
C ASN A 107 4.10 3.47 9.86
N ASP A 108 4.79 2.61 10.59
CA ASP A 108 4.96 1.22 10.32
C ASP A 108 4.11 0.40 11.30
N PHE A 109 3.34 -0.55 10.78
CA PHE A 109 2.45 -1.39 11.56
C PHE A 109 2.87 -2.85 11.40
N ASN A 110 2.95 -3.57 12.52
CA ASN A 110 3.05 -5.02 12.50
C ASN A 110 1.64 -5.61 12.34
N ILE A 111 1.47 -6.56 11.42
CA ILE A 111 0.19 -7.23 11.10
C ILE A 111 0.17 -8.72 11.44
#